data_AF-T1JI16-F1
#
_entry.id   AF-T1JI16-F1
#
_cell.length_a   1.000
_cell.length_b   1.000
_cell.length_c   1.000
_cell.angle_alpha   90.00
_cell.angle_beta   90.00
_cell.angle_gamma   90.00
#
_symmetry.space_group_name_H-M   'P 1'
#
loop_
_entity.id
_entity.type
_entity.pdbx_description
1 polymer ?
#
loop_
_entity_poly.entity_id
_entity_poly.type
_entity_poly.pdbx_seq_one_letter_code
_entity_poly.pdbx_strand_id
1 'polypeptide(L)'
;MDRALQNSDRRQYGIGLVGRMFGRSFRRDRITSHVREQLDDLDDHRPFFTYWVTTIQVLVTSLSLQEVDYYESDNFWLGPRAADLIHLGAKFVPCMRKDKHVFADIDKSRQKERHTACCIRNDKSGCVQSSVDDCSSLISTWQKWKGKEYDPSRRESGSVCGQDPSHCSDPPAVTPYDWPDDITKWPICKKKITHTLSGGVMDHMACEVIGHPCCIGILGECHITTREYCDFFKGFFHEEAFLCSQVSCLDDVCGMIRFFDPEVPDQVYRLWTSLFLHAGLIHLAITVVVQYFLMRDLEKMAGCLRIGVIYLMSGIAGNLASAIFIPYRAEVGPAGSQFGLLACLFVEVINTWPILKSPGVALVKLSSMILFLFVVGLLPWVDNYAHVVGFVFGFFLSYALLPFVSFGKYDRQCKIVLIGVCLMLVLVLLSVLLILFYVYPIYECDACSYFNCIPLTSKMCADQNINTTRGEF
;
A
#
# COMPACT_ATOMS: atom_id res chain seq x y z
N MET A 1 -15.48 -37.69 59.51
CA MET A 1 -15.04 -38.05 58.14
C MET A 1 -16.23 -38.41 57.23
N ASP A 2 -17.46 -38.47 57.73
CA ASP A 2 -18.58 -39.12 57.02
C ASP A 2 -19.44 -38.22 56.10
N ARG A 3 -19.07 -36.93 55.91
CA ARG A 3 -19.69 -36.06 54.89
C ARG A 3 -18.90 -35.95 53.59
N ALA A 4 -17.67 -36.47 53.55
CA ALA A 4 -16.84 -36.45 52.33
C ALA A 4 -17.11 -37.66 51.39
N LEU A 5 -17.86 -38.66 51.85
CA LEU A 5 -18.20 -39.87 51.09
C LEU A 5 -19.66 -39.92 50.61
N GLN A 6 -20.47 -38.89 50.88
CA GLN A 6 -21.77 -38.75 50.22
C GLN A 6 -21.54 -38.19 48.82
N ASN A 7 -21.42 -39.12 47.86
CA ASN A 7 -21.28 -38.84 46.45
C ASN A 7 -22.60 -38.27 45.91
N SER A 8 -22.90 -37.00 46.23
CA SER A 8 -24.16 -36.31 45.90
C SER A 8 -24.37 -36.10 44.39
N ASP A 9 -23.36 -36.40 43.58
CA ASP A 9 -23.32 -36.19 42.13
C ASP A 9 -23.54 -37.47 41.30
N ARG A 10 -23.98 -38.58 41.91
CA ARG A 10 -24.31 -39.80 41.17
C ARG A 10 -25.42 -39.58 40.15
N ARG A 11 -25.22 -40.10 38.93
CA ARG A 11 -26.19 -39.98 37.85
C ARG A 11 -27.47 -40.74 38.18
N GLN A 12 -28.60 -40.02 38.24
CA GLN A 12 -29.92 -40.65 38.36
C GLN A 12 -30.35 -41.25 37.01
N TYR A 13 -30.50 -42.56 36.96
CA TYR A 13 -30.86 -43.30 35.75
C TYR A 13 -32.22 -42.80 35.21
N GLY A 14 -32.25 -42.31 33.96
CA GLY A 14 -33.47 -41.74 33.36
C GLY A 14 -33.83 -40.30 33.77
N ILE A 15 -33.15 -39.71 34.77
CA ILE A 15 -33.35 -38.32 35.24
C ILE A 15 -32.06 -37.50 35.05
N GLY A 16 -31.43 -37.66 33.88
CA GLY A 16 -30.31 -36.80 33.47
C GLY A 16 -30.74 -35.34 33.24
N LEU A 17 -29.81 -34.49 32.80
CA LEU A 17 -30.09 -33.09 32.44
C LEU A 17 -31.32 -32.94 31.52
N VAL A 18 -31.36 -33.74 30.45
CA VAL A 18 -32.49 -33.83 29.51
C VAL A 18 -33.77 -34.30 30.20
N GLY A 19 -33.68 -35.31 31.07
CA GLY A 19 -34.82 -35.81 31.83
C GLY A 19 -35.46 -34.73 32.71
N ARG A 20 -34.62 -33.94 33.42
CA ARG A 20 -35.09 -32.81 34.23
C ARG A 20 -35.71 -31.70 33.37
N MET A 21 -35.13 -31.39 32.22
CA MET A 21 -35.67 -30.41 31.27
C MET A 21 -37.06 -30.81 30.76
N PHE A 22 -37.30 -32.10 30.53
CA PHE A 22 -38.60 -32.64 30.10
C PHE A 22 -39.53 -33.04 31.27
N GLY A 23 -39.23 -32.62 32.51
CA GLY A 23 -40.07 -32.89 33.67
C GLY A 23 -40.23 -34.38 34.01
N ARG A 24 -39.29 -35.24 33.60
CA ARG A 24 -39.34 -36.67 33.91
C ARG A 24 -39.07 -36.88 35.40
N SER A 25 -39.97 -37.59 36.05
CA SER A 25 -39.85 -37.97 37.46
C SER A 25 -40.04 -39.49 37.61
N PHE A 26 -39.47 -40.05 38.68
CA PHE A 26 -39.69 -41.46 38.99
C PHE A 26 -41.11 -41.69 39.49
N ARG A 27 -41.72 -42.79 39.03
CA ARG A 27 -42.95 -43.34 39.61
C ARG A 27 -42.63 -44.01 40.94
N ARG A 28 -42.98 -43.35 42.05
CA ARG A 28 -42.62 -43.76 43.43
C ARG A 28 -43.19 -45.12 43.84
N ASP A 29 -44.31 -45.52 43.26
CA ASP A 29 -44.98 -46.81 43.48
C ASP A 29 -44.18 -48.03 43.00
N ARG A 30 -43.22 -47.84 42.08
CA ARG A 30 -42.41 -48.93 41.50
C ARG A 30 -40.96 -48.99 42.00
N ILE A 31 -40.54 -48.06 42.86
CA ILE A 31 -39.20 -48.10 43.46
C ILE A 31 -39.30 -48.89 44.77
N THR A 32 -39.22 -50.21 44.67
CA THR A 32 -39.07 -51.09 45.85
C THR A 32 -37.65 -51.03 46.39
N SER A 33 -37.43 -51.51 47.63
CA SER A 33 -36.09 -51.57 48.24
C SER A 33 -35.08 -52.30 47.34
N HIS A 34 -35.51 -53.40 46.73
CA HIS A 34 -34.70 -54.18 45.79
C HIS A 34 -34.29 -53.39 44.54
N VAL A 35 -35.20 -52.62 43.93
CA VAL A 35 -34.89 -51.80 42.75
C VAL A 35 -33.97 -50.64 43.11
N ARG A 36 -34.13 -50.08 44.32
CA ARG A 36 -33.24 -49.02 44.81
C ARG A 36 -31.81 -49.52 45.01
N GLU A 37 -31.65 -50.71 45.58
CA GLU A 37 -30.35 -51.36 45.74
C GLU A 37 -29.70 -51.65 44.38
N GLN A 38 -30.48 -52.13 43.39
CA GLN A 38 -29.99 -52.29 42.01
C GLN A 38 -29.53 -50.97 41.39
N LEU A 39 -30.23 -49.86 41.62
CA LEU A 39 -29.83 -48.55 41.11
C LEU A 39 -28.60 -47.98 41.81
N ASP A 40 -28.43 -48.30 43.10
CA ASP A 40 -27.28 -47.87 43.90
C ASP A 40 -26.00 -48.69 43.59
N ASP A 41 -26.17 -49.93 43.10
CA ASP A 41 -25.11 -50.85 42.66
C ASP A 41 -24.66 -50.60 41.19
N LEU A 42 -25.37 -49.76 40.43
CA LEU A 42 -24.94 -49.39 39.08
C LEU A 42 -23.65 -48.55 39.11
N ASP A 43 -22.70 -48.93 38.26
CA ASP A 43 -21.43 -48.22 38.09
C ASP A 43 -21.62 -46.80 37.51
N ASP A 44 -21.14 -45.80 38.24
CA ASP A 44 -21.16 -44.39 37.82
C ASP A 44 -19.91 -44.05 36.99
N HIS A 45 -20.09 -43.98 35.67
CA HIS A 45 -19.02 -43.69 34.72
C HIS A 45 -18.90 -42.18 34.47
N ARG A 46 -17.69 -41.63 34.59
CA ARG A 46 -17.39 -40.24 34.19
C ARG A 46 -17.39 -40.10 32.67
N PRO A 47 -17.84 -38.96 32.10
CA PRO A 47 -17.98 -38.79 30.65
C PRO A 47 -16.64 -38.45 29.96
N PHE A 48 -15.59 -39.23 30.22
CA PHE A 48 -14.25 -39.01 29.65
C PHE A 48 -14.25 -38.98 28.12
N PHE A 49 -15.04 -39.84 27.47
CA PHE A 49 -15.19 -39.85 26.01
C PHE A 49 -15.80 -38.54 25.48
N THR A 50 -16.83 -38.01 26.16
CA THR A 50 -17.43 -36.73 25.78
C THR A 50 -16.42 -35.60 25.92
N TYR A 51 -15.69 -35.53 27.04
CA TYR A 51 -14.64 -34.53 27.22
C TYR A 51 -13.59 -34.62 26.11
N TRP A 52 -13.10 -35.82 25.80
CA TRP A 52 -12.14 -36.04 24.72
C TRP A 52 -12.66 -35.61 23.35
N VAL A 53 -13.88 -36.02 22.96
CA VAL A 53 -14.49 -35.63 21.68
C VAL A 53 -14.68 -34.11 21.60
N THR A 54 -15.17 -33.47 22.66
CA THR A 54 -15.35 -32.01 22.68
C THR A 54 -14.03 -31.27 22.59
N THR A 55 -12.99 -31.75 23.29
CA THR A 55 -11.64 -31.16 23.20
C THR A 55 -11.07 -31.32 21.79
N ILE A 56 -11.22 -32.48 21.16
CA ILE A 56 -10.78 -32.67 19.78
C ILE A 56 -11.57 -31.81 18.81
N GLN A 57 -12.90 -31.70 18.95
CA GLN A 57 -13.71 -30.83 18.09
C GLN A 57 -13.25 -29.38 18.17
N VAL A 58 -13.01 -28.86 19.38
CA VAL A 58 -12.48 -27.51 19.59
C VAL A 58 -11.09 -27.36 18.97
N LEU A 59 -10.16 -28.29 19.24
CA LEU A 59 -8.81 -28.23 18.70
C LEU A 59 -8.79 -28.32 17.17
N VAL A 60 -9.58 -29.21 16.57
CA VAL A 60 -9.64 -29.40 15.11
C VAL A 60 -10.20 -28.14 14.43
N THR A 61 -11.25 -27.53 14.98
CA THR A 61 -11.79 -26.28 14.43
C THR A 61 -10.79 -25.14 14.56
N SER A 62 -10.12 -25.00 15.70
CA SER A 62 -9.08 -23.96 15.89
C SER A 62 -7.85 -24.17 15.00
N LEU A 63 -7.42 -25.41 14.75
CA LEU A 63 -6.29 -25.71 13.86
C LEU A 63 -6.61 -25.50 12.37
N SER A 64 -7.90 -25.48 12.01
CA SER A 64 -8.34 -25.31 10.62
C SER A 64 -8.53 -23.85 10.18
N LEU A 65 -8.55 -22.91 11.13
CA LEU A 65 -8.73 -21.50 10.87
C LEU A 65 -7.41 -20.76 11.09
N GLN A 66 -6.87 -20.18 10.03
CA GLN A 66 -5.79 -19.22 10.14
C GLN A 66 -6.43 -17.84 10.35
N GLU A 67 -6.33 -17.30 11.56
CA GLU A 67 -6.71 -15.91 11.82
C GLU A 67 -5.65 -15.00 11.20
N VAL A 68 -6.08 -14.15 10.27
CA VAL A 68 -5.24 -13.15 9.63
C VAL A 68 -5.85 -11.80 9.92
N ASP A 69 -5.13 -10.97 10.66
CA ASP A 69 -5.54 -9.60 10.95
C ASP A 69 -4.89 -8.64 9.95
N TYR A 70 -5.69 -7.71 9.42
CA TYR A 70 -5.22 -6.64 8.53
C TYR A 70 -5.61 -5.28 9.12
N TYR A 71 -4.61 -4.47 9.47
CA TYR A 71 -4.80 -3.12 9.96
C TYR A 71 -4.69 -2.13 8.81
N GLU A 72 -5.82 -1.52 8.43
CA GLU A 72 -5.89 -0.44 7.44
C GLU A 72 -6.16 0.88 8.16
N SER A 73 -5.39 1.94 7.87
CA SER A 73 -5.60 3.25 8.50
C SER A 73 -6.82 3.94 7.90
N ASP A 74 -7.70 4.43 8.77
CA ASP A 74 -8.90 5.15 8.34
C ASP A 74 -8.53 6.49 7.71
N ASN A 75 -9.13 6.79 6.55
CA ASN A 75 -8.98 8.09 5.93
C ASN A 75 -9.93 9.10 6.59
N PHE A 76 -9.37 9.93 7.47
CA PHE A 76 -10.08 11.00 8.17
C PHE A 76 -10.85 11.95 7.23
N TRP A 77 -10.42 12.11 5.97
CA TRP A 77 -11.05 13.01 5.01
C TRP A 77 -12.37 12.50 4.41
N LEU A 78 -12.86 11.34 4.83
CA LEU A 78 -13.98 10.61 4.22
C LEU A 78 -13.71 10.38 2.73
N GLY A 79 -12.73 9.53 2.43
CA GLY A 79 -12.22 9.33 1.08
C GLY A 79 -11.60 7.95 0.84
N PRO A 80 -11.10 7.72 -0.37
CA PRO A 80 -10.50 6.44 -0.77
C PRO A 80 -9.18 6.17 -0.05
N ARG A 81 -8.65 4.97 -0.20
CA ARG A 81 -7.40 4.57 0.45
C ARG A 81 -6.19 5.23 -0.20
N ALA A 82 -5.06 5.24 0.49
CA ALA A 82 -3.80 5.73 -0.08
C ALA A 82 -3.41 4.98 -1.37
N ALA A 83 -3.56 3.64 -1.39
CA ALA A 83 -3.31 2.83 -2.58
C ALA A 83 -4.21 3.24 -3.77
N ASP A 84 -5.50 3.50 -3.51
CA ASP A 84 -6.45 3.91 -4.56
C ASP A 84 -6.11 5.33 -5.07
N LEU A 85 -5.68 6.24 -4.19
CA LEU A 85 -5.22 7.57 -4.58
C LEU A 85 -3.96 7.50 -5.45
N ILE A 86 -3.01 6.62 -5.10
CA ILE A 86 -1.83 6.35 -5.92
C ILE A 86 -2.28 5.82 -7.29
N HIS A 87 -3.17 4.83 -7.32
CA HIS A 87 -3.70 4.28 -8.58
C HIS A 87 -4.37 5.35 -9.46
N LEU A 88 -4.97 6.37 -8.85
CA LEU A 88 -5.61 7.51 -9.51
C LEU A 88 -4.65 8.67 -9.84
N GLY A 89 -3.34 8.52 -9.70
CA GLY A 89 -2.38 9.56 -10.12
C GLY A 89 -1.97 10.54 -9.02
N ALA A 90 -2.10 10.16 -7.75
CA ALA A 90 -1.53 10.93 -6.63
C ALA A 90 0.00 11.04 -6.74
N LYS A 91 0.58 12.07 -6.11
CA LYS A 91 2.03 12.22 -6.01
C LYS A 91 2.58 11.05 -5.19
N PHE A 92 3.42 10.22 -5.80
CA PHE A 92 4.07 9.09 -5.17
C PHE A 92 5.36 8.75 -5.92
N VAL A 93 6.51 8.81 -5.24
CA VAL A 93 7.83 8.79 -5.91
C VAL A 93 8.18 7.46 -6.54
N PRO A 94 7.90 6.30 -5.91
CA PRO A 94 8.18 5.01 -6.53
C PRO A 94 7.55 4.84 -7.93
N CYS A 95 6.46 5.56 -8.25
CA CYS A 95 5.84 5.55 -9.58
C CYS A 95 6.50 6.51 -10.59
N MET A 96 7.24 7.51 -10.13
CA MET A 96 7.80 8.58 -10.98
C MET A 96 9.26 8.33 -11.37
N ARG A 97 10.01 7.58 -10.53
CA ARG A 97 11.40 7.21 -10.78
C ARG A 97 11.77 5.95 -10.01
N LYS A 98 12.84 5.28 -10.44
CA LYS A 98 13.43 4.14 -9.73
C LYS A 98 13.90 4.55 -8.32
N ASP A 99 13.41 3.85 -7.31
CA ASP A 99 13.80 4.02 -5.92
C ASP A 99 14.74 2.89 -5.47
N LYS A 100 15.84 3.25 -4.80
CA LYS A 100 16.87 2.26 -4.43
C LYS A 100 16.35 1.24 -3.41
N HIS A 101 15.52 1.64 -2.45
CA HIS A 101 15.04 0.76 -1.40
C HIS A 101 13.97 -0.20 -1.93
N VAL A 102 12.99 0.34 -2.67
CA VAL A 102 11.94 -0.48 -3.28
C VAL A 102 12.53 -1.53 -4.22
N PHE A 103 13.46 -1.15 -5.10
CA PHE A 103 14.06 -2.11 -6.03
C PHE A 103 15.04 -3.07 -5.36
N ALA A 104 15.71 -2.68 -4.26
CA ALA A 104 16.50 -3.62 -3.47
C ALA A 104 15.61 -4.70 -2.81
N ASP A 105 14.41 -4.33 -2.34
CA ASP A 105 13.45 -5.27 -1.78
C ASP A 105 12.85 -6.19 -2.84
N ILE A 106 12.58 -5.66 -4.04
CA ILE A 106 12.15 -6.45 -5.21
C ILE A 106 13.25 -7.46 -5.58
N ASP A 107 14.50 -7.01 -5.70
CA ASP A 107 15.64 -7.90 -6.04
C ASP A 107 15.86 -8.97 -4.96
N LYS A 108 15.72 -8.61 -3.68
CA LYS A 108 15.77 -9.57 -2.56
C LYS A 108 14.64 -10.61 -2.66
N SER A 109 13.44 -10.19 -3.04
CA SER A 109 12.29 -11.08 -3.23
C SER A 109 12.49 -12.02 -4.42
N ARG A 110 13.00 -11.50 -5.54
CA ARG A 110 13.41 -12.30 -6.71
C ARG A 110 14.49 -13.34 -6.34
N GLN A 111 15.48 -12.97 -5.52
CA GLN A 111 16.50 -13.91 -5.05
C GLN A 111 15.92 -15.04 -4.20
N LYS A 112 14.97 -14.74 -3.31
CA LYS A 112 14.24 -15.79 -2.56
C LYS A 112 13.44 -16.68 -3.51
N GLU A 113 12.72 -16.08 -4.45
CA GLU A 113 11.90 -16.78 -5.44
C GLU A 113 12.73 -17.76 -6.28
N ARG A 114 13.95 -17.38 -6.70
CA ARG A 114 14.86 -18.25 -7.47
C ARG A 114 15.10 -19.63 -6.84
N HIS A 115 15.00 -19.72 -5.51
CA HIS A 115 15.21 -20.96 -4.75
C HIS A 115 13.90 -21.69 -4.38
N THR A 116 12.74 -21.16 -4.74
CA THR A 116 11.44 -21.81 -4.52
C THR A 116 11.23 -22.99 -5.45
N ALA A 117 10.39 -23.94 -5.06
CA ALA A 117 9.94 -25.02 -5.94
C ALA A 117 8.47 -25.35 -5.68
N CYS A 118 7.90 -26.26 -6.48
CA CYS A 118 6.51 -26.62 -6.34
C CYS A 118 6.24 -27.48 -5.09
N CYS A 119 5.42 -26.97 -4.18
CA CYS A 119 4.93 -27.68 -3.00
C CYS A 119 3.58 -28.34 -3.32
N ILE A 120 3.56 -29.67 -3.42
CA ILE A 120 2.39 -30.43 -3.86
C ILE A 120 1.75 -31.10 -2.66
N ARG A 121 0.45 -30.89 -2.44
CA ARG A 121 -0.26 -31.51 -1.32
C ARG A 121 -0.49 -33.01 -1.59
N ASN A 122 -0.22 -33.84 -0.59
CA ASN A 122 -0.29 -35.30 -0.71
C ASN A 122 -1.72 -35.82 -0.94
N ASP A 123 -2.74 -35.03 -0.57
CA ASP A 123 -4.16 -35.31 -0.77
C ASP A 123 -4.69 -34.89 -2.16
N LYS A 124 -3.82 -34.39 -3.05
CA LYS A 124 -4.16 -33.85 -4.37
C LYS A 124 -5.11 -32.64 -4.35
N SER A 125 -5.21 -31.94 -3.22
CA SER A 125 -6.03 -30.72 -3.12
C SER A 125 -5.43 -29.51 -3.87
N GLY A 126 -4.18 -29.61 -4.34
CA GLY A 126 -3.53 -28.60 -5.16
C GLY A 126 -2.04 -28.49 -4.89
N CYS A 127 -1.43 -27.47 -5.49
CA CYS A 127 -0.04 -27.12 -5.30
C CYS A 127 0.18 -25.60 -5.28
N VAL A 128 1.25 -25.19 -4.62
CA VAL A 128 1.64 -23.78 -4.48
C VAL A 128 3.15 -23.65 -4.61
N GLN A 129 3.60 -22.59 -5.27
CA GLN A 129 5.01 -22.27 -5.34
C GLN A 129 5.49 -21.76 -3.98
N SER A 130 6.47 -22.41 -3.37
CA SER A 130 6.95 -22.02 -2.04
C SER A 130 8.42 -22.32 -1.81
N SER A 131 8.98 -21.72 -0.76
CA SER A 131 10.27 -22.14 -0.23
C SER A 131 10.15 -23.55 0.40
N VAL A 132 11.30 -24.18 0.67
CA VAL A 132 11.33 -25.47 1.38
C VAL A 132 10.84 -25.35 2.82
N ASP A 133 11.09 -24.20 3.47
CA ASP A 133 10.72 -23.95 4.86
C ASP A 133 9.21 -23.71 5.01
N ASP A 134 8.58 -23.09 4.00
CA ASP A 134 7.13 -22.83 3.99
C ASP A 134 6.31 -24.06 3.56
N CYS A 135 6.94 -25.07 2.96
CA CYS A 135 6.27 -26.29 2.51
C CYS A 135 6.21 -27.33 3.64
N SER A 136 5.00 -27.66 4.12
CA SER A 136 4.83 -28.64 5.19
C SER A 136 5.33 -30.05 4.79
N SER A 137 6.33 -30.56 5.50
CA SER A 137 6.89 -31.90 5.28
C SER A 137 5.95 -33.05 5.67
N LEU A 138 4.88 -32.78 6.42
CA LEU A 138 3.93 -33.80 6.88
C LEU A 138 2.82 -34.08 5.85
N ILE A 139 2.30 -33.02 5.21
CA ILE A 139 1.11 -33.09 4.35
C ILE A 139 1.41 -32.75 2.89
N SER A 140 2.66 -32.41 2.56
CA SER A 140 3.05 -32.00 1.22
C SER A 140 4.42 -32.56 0.84
N THR A 141 4.66 -32.63 -0.46
CA THR A 141 5.93 -33.02 -1.05
C THR A 141 6.51 -31.82 -1.77
N TRP A 142 7.68 -31.35 -1.32
CA TRP A 142 8.42 -30.29 -1.99
C TRP A 142 9.21 -30.87 -3.16
N GLN A 143 8.78 -30.60 -4.38
CA GLN A 143 9.33 -31.21 -5.59
C GLN A 143 10.31 -30.27 -6.29
N LYS A 144 11.59 -30.63 -6.28
CA LYS A 144 12.61 -30.04 -7.15
C LYS A 144 12.88 -30.95 -8.36
N TRP A 145 13.39 -30.39 -9.47
CA TRP A 145 13.81 -31.17 -10.63
C TRP A 145 14.74 -32.33 -10.23
N LYS A 146 14.33 -33.56 -10.54
CA LYS A 146 15.10 -34.78 -10.21
C LYS A 146 16.15 -34.99 -11.28
N GLY A 147 17.38 -34.51 -11.04
CA GLY A 147 18.51 -34.77 -11.94
C GLY A 147 18.97 -36.22 -11.90
N LYS A 148 18.45 -37.07 -12.78
CA LYS A 148 19.05 -38.36 -13.16
C LYS A 148 18.72 -38.75 -14.62
N GLU A 149 19.35 -38.06 -15.56
CA GLU A 149 19.91 -38.58 -16.83
C GLU A 149 20.52 -37.40 -17.62
N TYR A 150 21.51 -37.67 -18.46
CA TYR A 150 22.29 -36.65 -19.17
C TYR A 150 21.42 -35.94 -20.22
N ASP A 151 20.82 -34.81 -19.85
CA ASP A 151 20.15 -33.88 -20.74
C ASP A 151 20.95 -32.55 -20.78
N PRO A 152 21.34 -32.04 -21.97
CA PRO A 152 22.02 -30.75 -22.11
C PRO A 152 21.23 -29.54 -21.55
N SER A 153 19.96 -29.71 -21.17
CA SER A 153 19.10 -28.72 -20.53
C SER A 153 19.01 -28.87 -18.99
N ARG A 154 20.11 -29.22 -18.33
CA ARG A 154 20.18 -29.42 -16.87
C ARG A 154 19.92 -28.12 -16.12
N ARG A 155 18.70 -27.96 -15.60
CA ARG A 155 18.29 -26.84 -14.75
C ARG A 155 18.65 -27.07 -13.28
N GLU A 156 19.25 -26.09 -12.62
CA GLU A 156 19.62 -26.11 -11.20
C GLU A 156 18.61 -25.38 -10.30
N SER A 157 17.79 -24.52 -10.90
CA SER A 157 16.68 -23.80 -10.28
C SER A 157 15.55 -24.75 -9.83
N GLY A 158 14.54 -24.22 -9.13
CA GLY A 158 13.40 -25.02 -8.68
C GLY A 158 12.36 -25.29 -9.78
N SER A 159 11.46 -26.25 -9.55
CA SER A 159 10.30 -26.47 -10.42
C SER A 159 9.28 -25.35 -10.21
N VAL A 160 8.51 -25.02 -11.24
CA VAL A 160 7.43 -24.03 -11.13
C VAL A 160 6.09 -24.76 -11.20
N CYS A 161 5.23 -24.58 -10.20
CA CYS A 161 3.91 -25.19 -10.22
C CYS A 161 3.12 -24.75 -11.47
N GLY A 162 2.63 -25.72 -12.25
CA GLY A 162 1.78 -25.47 -13.41
C GLY A 162 2.47 -24.84 -14.62
N GLN A 163 3.79 -24.63 -14.60
CA GLN A 163 4.55 -24.07 -15.72
C GLN A 163 5.85 -24.84 -15.99
N ASP A 164 6.04 -25.25 -17.25
CA ASP A 164 7.24 -25.95 -17.71
C ASP A 164 7.60 -25.48 -19.13
N PRO A 165 8.87 -25.14 -19.42
CA PRO A 165 9.31 -24.69 -20.73
C PRO A 165 8.99 -25.70 -21.84
N SER A 166 9.07 -27.01 -21.54
CA SER A 166 8.80 -28.09 -22.50
C SER A 166 7.30 -28.23 -22.85
N HIS A 167 6.43 -27.64 -22.05
CA HIS A 167 4.97 -27.69 -22.23
C HIS A 167 4.39 -26.33 -22.65
N CYS A 168 5.22 -25.32 -22.94
CA CYS A 168 4.78 -24.01 -23.37
C CYS A 168 4.96 -23.80 -24.88
N SER A 169 3.87 -23.45 -25.56
CA SER A 169 3.88 -23.13 -27.00
C SER A 169 4.05 -21.64 -27.31
N ASP A 170 3.73 -20.76 -26.35
CA ASP A 170 3.79 -19.30 -26.53
C ASP A 170 4.16 -18.60 -25.20
N PRO A 171 5.39 -18.08 -25.06
CA PRO A 171 6.52 -18.21 -26.01
C PRO A 171 7.16 -19.61 -25.97
N PRO A 172 7.56 -20.20 -27.11
CA PRO A 172 8.19 -21.52 -27.11
C PRO A 172 9.63 -21.45 -26.58
N ALA A 173 10.03 -22.43 -25.76
CA ALA A 173 11.40 -22.57 -25.27
C ALA A 173 12.23 -23.43 -26.24
N VAL A 174 12.61 -22.82 -27.38
CA VAL A 174 13.41 -23.49 -28.43
C VAL A 174 14.58 -22.61 -28.85
N THR A 175 15.74 -23.22 -29.10
CA THR A 175 16.95 -22.52 -29.55
C THR A 175 16.66 -21.64 -30.78
N PRO A 176 17.06 -20.36 -30.78
CA PRO A 176 17.95 -19.66 -29.84
C PRO A 176 17.25 -18.97 -28.64
N TYR A 177 15.93 -19.10 -28.50
CA TYR A 177 15.11 -18.45 -27.46
C TYR A 177 14.85 -19.38 -26.27
N ASP A 178 15.85 -20.14 -25.85
CA ASP A 178 15.75 -21.06 -24.72
C ASP A 178 15.52 -20.28 -23.42
N TRP A 179 14.57 -20.73 -22.61
CA TRP A 179 14.31 -20.08 -21.32
C TRP A 179 15.51 -20.31 -20.40
N PRO A 180 16.04 -19.27 -19.73
CA PRO A 180 17.22 -19.38 -18.89
C PRO A 180 16.97 -20.30 -17.69
N ASP A 181 18.02 -20.86 -17.09
CA ASP A 181 17.88 -21.68 -15.88
C ASP A 181 17.20 -20.91 -14.73
N ASP A 182 17.51 -19.62 -14.60
CA ASP A 182 16.92 -18.73 -13.60
C ASP A 182 15.40 -18.55 -13.82
N ILE A 183 14.59 -19.19 -12.96
CA ILE A 183 13.11 -19.12 -13.02
C ILE A 183 12.57 -17.69 -12.91
N THR A 184 13.31 -16.78 -12.28
CA THR A 184 12.87 -15.39 -12.13
C THR A 184 12.80 -14.65 -13.48
N LYS A 185 13.47 -15.16 -14.51
CA LYS A 185 13.49 -14.58 -15.86
C LYS A 185 12.52 -15.27 -16.82
N TRP A 186 11.68 -16.18 -16.32
CA TRP A 186 10.76 -16.92 -17.16
C TRP A 186 9.58 -16.04 -17.58
N PRO A 187 9.21 -16.04 -18.87
CA PRO A 187 8.01 -15.35 -19.32
C PRO A 187 6.74 -16.08 -18.86
N ILE A 188 5.60 -15.40 -18.91
CA ILE A 188 4.29 -16.04 -18.70
C ILE A 188 4.00 -16.99 -19.87
N CYS A 189 3.63 -18.23 -19.55
CA CYS A 189 3.18 -19.18 -20.57
C CYS A 189 1.70 -18.93 -20.95
N LYS A 190 1.46 -18.32 -22.11
CA LYS A 190 0.11 -17.96 -22.56
C LYS A 190 -0.67 -19.15 -23.11
N LYS A 191 0.03 -20.11 -23.73
CA LYS A 191 -0.58 -21.30 -24.34
C LYS A 191 0.21 -22.55 -24.04
N LYS A 192 -0.45 -23.52 -23.41
CA LYS A 192 0.09 -24.85 -23.10
C LYS A 192 -0.08 -25.81 -24.27
N ILE A 193 0.90 -26.70 -24.46
CA ILE A 193 0.83 -27.77 -25.46
C ILE A 193 -0.19 -28.81 -24.99
N THR A 194 -1.25 -29.02 -25.78
CA THR A 194 -2.39 -29.89 -25.42
C THR A 194 -2.17 -31.37 -25.82
N HIS A 195 -1.02 -31.70 -26.40
CA HIS A 195 -0.73 -33.05 -26.88
C HIS A 195 -0.23 -33.95 -25.74
N THR A 196 -0.86 -35.12 -25.60
CA THR A 196 -0.38 -36.25 -24.81
C THR A 196 1.00 -36.68 -25.29
N LEU A 197 2.05 -36.11 -24.70
CA LEU A 197 3.39 -36.65 -24.80
C LEU A 197 3.41 -38.04 -24.15
N SER A 198 3.98 -39.02 -24.84
CA SER A 198 4.15 -40.41 -24.39
C SER A 198 5.17 -40.57 -23.23
N GLY A 199 5.35 -39.54 -22.41
CA GLY A 199 6.12 -39.55 -21.18
C GLY A 199 5.23 -39.00 -20.07
N GLY A 200 5.15 -39.68 -18.93
CA GLY A 200 4.23 -39.32 -17.84
C GLY A 200 4.29 -37.84 -17.47
N VAL A 201 3.14 -37.27 -17.12
CA VAL A 201 3.01 -35.87 -16.71
C VAL A 201 3.87 -35.66 -15.46
N MET A 202 4.80 -34.70 -15.52
CA MET A 202 5.62 -34.33 -14.36
C MET A 202 4.72 -33.88 -13.21
N ASP A 203 5.02 -34.27 -11.95
CA ASP A 203 4.05 -34.05 -10.87
C ASP A 203 3.75 -32.56 -10.62
N HIS A 204 4.71 -31.65 -10.86
CA HIS A 204 4.52 -30.19 -10.78
C HIS A 204 3.62 -29.61 -11.87
N MET A 205 3.34 -30.36 -12.94
CA MET A 205 2.43 -29.99 -14.03
C MET A 205 1.05 -30.63 -13.89
N ALA A 206 0.94 -31.71 -13.11
CA ALA A 206 -0.31 -32.46 -12.92
C ALA A 206 -1.21 -31.87 -11.82
N CYS A 207 -0.67 -31.01 -10.96
CA CYS A 207 -1.39 -30.42 -9.84
C CYS A 207 -2.18 -29.17 -10.24
N GLU A 208 -3.33 -28.96 -9.60
CA GLU A 208 -4.08 -27.71 -9.69
C GLU A 208 -3.36 -26.63 -8.86
N VAL A 209 -2.99 -25.52 -9.52
CA VAL A 209 -2.31 -24.41 -8.86
C VAL A 209 -3.34 -23.62 -8.07
N ILE A 210 -3.22 -23.63 -6.75
CA ILE A 210 -4.14 -22.93 -5.83
C ILE A 210 -3.65 -21.53 -5.46
N GLY A 211 -2.34 -21.29 -5.59
CA GLY A 211 -1.70 -20.03 -5.23
C GLY A 211 -1.11 -19.35 -6.45
N HIS A 212 -1.49 -18.08 -6.65
CA HIS A 212 -1.02 -17.24 -7.73
C HIS A 212 -0.46 -15.91 -7.18
N PRO A 213 0.37 -15.19 -7.95
CA PRO A 213 0.87 -13.88 -7.56
C PRO A 213 -0.27 -12.89 -7.26
N CYS A 214 -0.22 -12.28 -6.07
CA CYS A 214 -1.09 -11.21 -5.63
C CYS A 214 -0.24 -10.02 -5.21
N CYS A 215 -0.51 -8.86 -5.81
CA CYS A 215 0.16 -7.62 -5.51
C CYS A 215 -0.60 -6.85 -4.42
N ILE A 216 0.05 -6.63 -3.28
CA ILE A 216 -0.53 -5.96 -2.11
C ILE A 216 0.33 -4.77 -1.65
N GLY A 217 -0.30 -3.88 -0.89
CA GLY A 217 0.36 -2.70 -0.32
C GLY A 217 0.70 -1.62 -1.36
N ILE A 218 1.26 -0.50 -0.88
CA ILE A 218 1.59 0.67 -1.73
C ILE A 218 2.98 0.60 -2.36
N LEU A 219 3.82 -0.36 -1.93
CA LEU A 219 5.18 -0.55 -2.46
C LEU A 219 5.24 -1.68 -3.48
N GLY A 220 4.10 -2.30 -3.82
CA GLY A 220 4.02 -3.39 -4.78
C GLY A 220 4.65 -4.69 -4.28
N GLU A 221 4.27 -5.11 -3.06
CA GLU A 221 4.74 -6.39 -2.50
C GLU A 221 3.98 -7.54 -3.18
N CYS A 222 4.70 -8.60 -3.54
CA CYS A 222 4.12 -9.75 -4.20
C CYS A 222 4.09 -10.98 -3.28
N HIS A 223 2.92 -11.60 -3.19
CA HIS A 223 2.70 -12.83 -2.43
C HIS A 223 2.01 -13.87 -3.31
N ILE A 224 2.49 -15.11 -3.28
CA ILE A 224 1.81 -16.23 -3.94
C ILE A 224 0.75 -16.76 -2.98
N THR A 225 -0.52 -16.53 -3.28
CA THR A 225 -1.64 -16.79 -2.37
C THR A 225 -2.93 -17.09 -3.14
N THR A 226 -4.00 -17.42 -2.41
CA THR A 226 -5.32 -17.69 -2.99
C THR A 226 -6.04 -16.41 -3.39
N ARG A 227 -7.05 -16.52 -4.26
CA ARG A 227 -7.87 -15.38 -4.69
C ARG A 227 -8.59 -14.74 -3.51
N GLU A 228 -9.16 -15.55 -2.62
CA GLU A 228 -9.92 -15.09 -1.46
C GLU A 228 -9.05 -14.27 -0.51
N TYR A 229 -7.78 -14.69 -0.31
CA TYR A 229 -6.82 -13.93 0.46
C TYR A 229 -6.49 -12.60 -0.24
N CYS A 230 -6.25 -12.61 -1.55
CA CYS A 230 -5.93 -11.40 -2.29
C CYS A 230 -7.07 -10.38 -2.26
N ASP A 231 -8.32 -10.84 -2.43
CA ASP A 231 -9.53 -10.01 -2.37
C ASP A 231 -9.75 -9.42 -0.97
N PHE A 232 -9.45 -10.18 0.09
CA PHE A 232 -9.51 -9.71 1.48
C PHE A 232 -8.53 -8.54 1.72
N PHE A 233 -7.31 -8.64 1.19
CA PHE A 233 -6.31 -7.55 1.22
C PHE A 233 -6.55 -6.49 0.14
N LYS A 234 -7.60 -6.62 -0.68
CA LYS A 234 -7.93 -5.72 -1.80
C LYS A 234 -6.73 -5.49 -2.74
N GLY A 235 -5.99 -6.56 -3.01
CA GLY A 235 -4.83 -6.57 -3.90
C GLY A 235 -5.20 -6.83 -5.37
N PHE A 236 -4.18 -6.92 -6.22
CA PHE A 236 -4.33 -7.30 -7.63
C PHE A 236 -3.91 -8.75 -7.83
N PHE A 237 -4.87 -9.61 -8.16
CA PHE A 237 -4.66 -11.05 -8.37
C PHE A 237 -4.34 -11.37 -9.83
N HIS A 238 -3.26 -12.12 -10.08
CA HIS A 238 -2.79 -12.47 -11.42
C HIS A 238 -2.91 -13.98 -11.68
N GLU A 239 -4.05 -14.40 -12.22
CA GLU A 239 -4.37 -15.81 -12.45
C GLU A 239 -3.53 -16.45 -13.57
N GLU A 240 -3.06 -15.64 -14.51
CA GLU A 240 -2.21 -16.05 -15.63
C GLU A 240 -0.74 -16.27 -15.25
N ALA A 241 -0.30 -15.75 -14.10
CA ALA A 241 1.08 -15.80 -13.65
C ALA A 241 1.28 -16.89 -12.57
N PHE A 242 2.50 -17.43 -12.50
CA PHE A 242 2.88 -18.47 -11.54
C PHE A 242 4.01 -18.01 -10.60
N LEU A 243 4.73 -16.96 -10.99
CA LEU A 243 5.84 -16.38 -10.24
C LEU A 243 5.63 -14.88 -10.04
N CYS A 244 6.07 -14.37 -8.90
CA CYS A 244 6.10 -12.95 -8.60
C CYS A 244 7.00 -12.17 -9.56
N SER A 245 8.07 -12.76 -10.07
CA SER A 245 8.92 -12.12 -11.08
C SER A 245 8.25 -11.90 -12.44
N GLN A 246 7.11 -12.55 -12.70
CA GLN A 246 6.37 -12.43 -13.96
C GLN A 246 5.43 -11.22 -14.00
N VAL A 247 5.13 -10.64 -12.84
CA VAL A 247 4.20 -9.52 -12.68
C VAL A 247 4.95 -8.28 -12.21
N SER A 248 4.47 -7.10 -12.60
CA SER A 248 4.98 -5.83 -12.09
C SER A 248 3.99 -5.24 -11.09
N CYS A 249 4.11 -5.67 -9.83
CA CYS A 249 3.22 -5.20 -8.77
C CYS A 249 3.27 -3.68 -8.55
N LEU A 250 4.42 -3.05 -8.85
CA LEU A 250 4.52 -1.60 -8.78
C LEU A 250 3.70 -0.92 -9.90
N ASP A 251 3.65 -1.49 -11.11
CA ASP A 251 2.81 -0.97 -12.19
C ASP A 251 1.32 -1.04 -11.84
N ASP A 252 0.87 -2.14 -11.21
CA ASP A 252 -0.52 -2.31 -10.79
C ASP A 252 -0.93 -1.28 -9.71
N VAL A 253 -0.07 -1.08 -8.71
CA VAL A 253 -0.30 -0.09 -7.65
C VAL A 253 -0.29 1.33 -8.21
N CYS A 254 0.67 1.63 -9.09
CA CYS A 254 0.79 2.95 -9.69
C CYS A 254 -0.40 3.26 -10.60
N GLY A 255 -0.79 2.37 -11.50
CA GLY A 255 -2.04 2.54 -12.26
C GLY A 255 -2.16 3.84 -13.05
N MET A 256 -3.41 4.21 -13.38
CA MET A 256 -3.86 5.28 -14.30
C MET A 256 -3.34 5.16 -15.74
N ILE A 257 -2.03 5.14 -15.92
CA ILE A 257 -1.33 4.92 -17.19
C ILE A 257 -0.18 3.97 -16.87
N ARG A 258 -0.16 2.77 -17.47
CA ARG A 258 0.93 1.80 -17.27
C ARG A 258 2.30 2.39 -17.62
N PHE A 259 3.34 1.89 -16.97
CA PHE A 259 4.72 2.22 -17.32
C PHE A 259 5.03 1.85 -18.77
N PHE A 260 5.86 2.66 -19.44
CA PHE A 260 6.35 2.30 -20.77
C PHE A 260 7.19 1.02 -20.74
N ASP A 261 8.02 0.89 -19.71
CA ASP A 261 8.76 -0.33 -19.37
C ASP A 261 8.35 -0.75 -17.95
N PRO A 262 7.80 -1.97 -17.74
CA PRO A 262 7.37 -2.44 -16.43
C PRO A 262 8.44 -2.40 -15.33
N GLU A 263 9.73 -2.34 -15.69
CA GLU A 263 10.85 -2.25 -14.74
C GLU A 263 11.32 -0.80 -14.47
N VAL A 264 10.81 0.19 -15.21
CA VAL A 264 11.26 1.59 -15.13
C VAL A 264 10.07 2.53 -14.90
N PRO A 265 9.89 3.03 -13.66
CA PRO A 265 8.83 3.98 -13.36
C PRO A 265 9.05 5.32 -14.09
N ASP A 266 8.01 5.85 -14.74
CA ASP A 266 8.07 6.99 -15.66
C ASP A 266 6.87 7.97 -15.53
N GLN A 267 6.09 7.91 -14.44
CA GLN A 267 4.84 8.64 -14.31
C GLN A 267 4.97 10.06 -13.77
N VAL A 268 5.84 10.87 -14.37
CA VAL A 268 6.14 12.27 -13.96
C VAL A 268 4.90 13.17 -13.99
N TYR A 269 3.88 12.81 -14.79
CA TYR A 269 2.59 13.52 -14.86
C TYR A 269 1.90 13.63 -13.49
N ARG A 270 2.25 12.78 -12.51
CA ARG A 270 1.75 12.82 -11.13
C ARG A 270 2.00 14.14 -10.43
N LEU A 271 3.06 14.87 -10.79
CA LEU A 271 3.32 16.22 -10.25
C LEU A 271 2.21 17.21 -10.63
N TRP A 272 1.58 16.99 -11.78
CA TRP A 272 0.47 17.78 -12.29
C TRP A 272 -0.89 17.24 -11.87
N THR A 273 -1.16 15.94 -12.07
CA THR A 273 -2.48 15.35 -11.85
C THR A 273 -2.90 15.39 -10.38
N SER A 274 -1.94 15.23 -9.46
CA SER A 274 -2.19 15.31 -8.02
C SER A 274 -2.77 16.65 -7.56
N LEU A 275 -2.56 17.75 -8.29
CA LEU A 275 -3.15 19.06 -7.98
C LEU A 275 -4.68 19.06 -8.07
N PHE A 276 -5.27 18.14 -8.85
CA PHE A 276 -6.71 18.05 -9.08
C PHE A 276 -7.38 16.93 -8.28
N LEU A 277 -6.58 16.05 -7.66
CA LEU A 277 -7.05 14.99 -6.78
C LEU A 277 -7.20 15.52 -5.37
N HIS A 278 -8.05 14.88 -4.57
CA HIS A 278 -8.27 15.25 -3.17
C HIS A 278 -8.39 13.99 -2.33
N ALA A 279 -7.89 14.05 -1.08
CA ALA A 279 -7.86 12.91 -0.18
C ALA A 279 -9.26 12.42 0.22
N GLY A 280 -10.28 13.26 0.13
CA GLY A 280 -11.66 12.91 0.46
C GLY A 280 -12.59 14.12 0.35
N LEU A 281 -13.86 13.93 0.74
CA LEU A 281 -14.90 14.95 0.56
C LEU A 281 -14.66 16.20 1.42
N ILE A 282 -14.20 16.03 2.65
CA ILE A 282 -13.91 17.16 3.56
C ILE A 282 -12.73 17.97 3.03
N HIS A 283 -11.67 17.30 2.58
CA HIS A 283 -10.51 17.95 1.99
C HIS A 283 -10.91 18.78 0.76
N LEU A 284 -11.67 18.19 -0.17
CA LEU A 284 -12.20 18.88 -1.34
C LEU A 284 -13.02 20.13 -0.98
N ALA A 285 -13.92 20.02 -0.01
CA ALA A 285 -14.75 21.14 0.42
C ALA A 285 -13.90 22.32 0.93
N ILE A 286 -12.92 22.05 1.79
CA ILE A 286 -12.00 23.06 2.32
C ILE A 286 -11.19 23.68 1.17
N THR A 287 -10.63 22.86 0.29
CA THR A 287 -9.82 23.33 -0.84
C THR A 287 -10.61 24.25 -1.76
N VAL A 288 -11.83 23.85 -2.15
CA VAL A 288 -12.68 24.64 -3.05
C VAL A 288 -13.09 25.96 -2.39
N VAL A 289 -13.41 25.96 -1.10
CA VAL A 289 -13.74 27.20 -0.37
C VAL A 289 -12.56 28.16 -0.35
N VAL A 290 -11.39 27.70 0.08
CA VAL A 290 -10.16 28.51 0.15
C VAL A 290 -9.79 29.03 -1.24
N GLN A 291 -9.83 28.16 -2.25
CA GLN A 291 -9.52 28.51 -3.63
C GLN A 291 -10.53 29.52 -4.17
N TYR A 292 -11.83 29.35 -3.94
CA TYR A 292 -12.85 30.29 -4.40
C TYR A 292 -12.64 31.69 -3.83
N PHE A 293 -12.35 31.81 -2.53
CA PHE A 293 -12.15 33.12 -1.90
C PHE A 293 -10.84 33.80 -2.33
N LEU A 294 -9.73 33.06 -2.38
CA LEU A 294 -8.41 33.64 -2.72
C LEU A 294 -8.24 33.85 -4.23
N MET A 295 -8.59 32.85 -5.04
CA MET A 295 -8.30 32.85 -6.47
C MET A 295 -9.21 33.80 -7.24
N ARG A 296 -10.49 33.91 -6.87
CA ARG A 296 -11.48 34.74 -7.59
C ARG A 296 -11.07 36.21 -7.66
N ASP A 297 -10.60 36.76 -6.54
CA ASP A 297 -10.28 38.19 -6.47
C ASP A 297 -8.93 38.48 -7.15
N LEU A 298 -7.95 37.55 -7.04
CA LEU A 298 -6.70 37.59 -7.80
C LEU A 298 -6.95 37.49 -9.32
N GLU A 299 -7.86 36.61 -9.74
CA GLU A 299 -8.21 36.41 -11.16
C GLU A 299 -8.90 37.63 -11.76
N LYS A 300 -9.82 38.27 -11.03
CA LYS A 300 -10.44 39.53 -11.48
C LYS A 300 -9.43 40.64 -11.71
N MET A 301 -8.36 40.68 -10.91
CA MET A 301 -7.30 41.68 -11.01
C MET A 301 -6.27 41.37 -12.10
N ALA A 302 -5.76 40.15 -12.14
CA ALA A 302 -4.62 39.78 -12.99
C ALA A 302 -5.00 38.98 -14.24
N GLY A 303 -6.24 38.49 -14.34
CA GLY A 303 -6.75 37.67 -15.44
C GLY A 303 -6.44 36.18 -15.30
N CYS A 304 -7.26 35.35 -15.95
CA CYS A 304 -7.22 33.89 -15.89
C CYS A 304 -5.85 33.30 -16.24
N LEU A 305 -5.21 33.76 -17.32
CA LEU A 305 -3.97 33.15 -17.81
C LEU A 305 -2.81 33.31 -16.81
N ARG A 306 -2.63 34.51 -16.25
CA ARG A 306 -1.53 34.80 -15.33
C ARG A 306 -1.69 34.06 -14.01
N ILE A 307 -2.90 34.08 -13.46
CA ILE A 307 -3.21 33.34 -12.22
C ILE A 307 -3.12 31.83 -12.46
N GLY A 308 -3.57 31.33 -13.61
CA GLY A 308 -3.42 29.93 -13.99
C GLY A 308 -1.96 29.48 -14.04
N VAL A 309 -1.07 30.25 -14.66
CA VAL A 309 0.38 29.94 -14.70
C VAL A 309 0.99 29.94 -13.29
N ILE A 310 0.69 30.95 -12.47
CA ILE A 310 1.21 31.02 -11.09
C ILE A 310 0.72 29.80 -10.29
N TYR A 311 -0.57 29.49 -10.37
CA TYR A 311 -1.20 28.38 -9.66
C TYR A 311 -0.57 27.03 -10.04
N LEU A 312 -0.46 26.74 -11.33
CA LEU A 312 0.05 25.46 -11.81
C LEU A 312 1.54 25.30 -11.51
N MET A 313 2.36 26.30 -11.80
CA MET A 313 3.81 26.20 -11.62
C MET A 313 4.22 26.15 -10.14
N SER A 314 3.55 26.90 -9.27
CA SER A 314 3.79 26.80 -7.82
C SER A 314 3.36 25.45 -7.26
N GLY A 315 2.23 24.90 -7.74
CA GLY A 315 1.79 23.54 -7.38
C GLY A 315 2.77 22.46 -7.79
N ILE A 316 3.21 22.46 -9.05
CA ILE A 316 4.17 21.47 -9.58
C ILE A 316 5.50 21.57 -8.82
N ALA A 317 6.01 22.78 -8.58
CA ALA A 317 7.26 22.97 -7.84
C ALA A 317 7.13 22.52 -6.38
N GLY A 318 5.98 22.79 -5.73
CA GLY A 318 5.68 22.30 -4.39
C GLY A 318 5.63 20.77 -4.34
N ASN A 319 4.90 20.14 -5.27
CA ASN A 319 4.83 18.68 -5.38
C ASN A 319 6.18 18.05 -5.66
N LEU A 320 7.02 18.69 -6.48
CA LEU A 320 8.38 18.23 -6.77
C LEU A 320 9.26 18.29 -5.52
N ALA A 321 9.21 19.38 -4.75
CA ALA A 321 9.95 19.47 -3.50
C ALA A 321 9.48 18.42 -2.48
N SER A 322 8.17 18.27 -2.34
CA SER A 322 7.58 17.25 -1.48
C SER A 322 7.99 15.83 -1.88
N ALA A 323 8.03 15.54 -3.18
CA ALA A 323 8.54 14.28 -3.72
C ALA A 323 10.02 14.06 -3.38
N ILE A 324 10.84 15.10 -3.27
CA ILE A 324 12.25 14.96 -2.90
C ILE A 324 12.40 14.61 -1.42
N PHE A 325 11.65 15.27 -0.54
CA PHE A 325 11.86 15.16 0.91
C PHE A 325 11.00 14.08 1.59
N ILE A 326 9.87 13.69 1.00
CA ILE A 326 8.95 12.68 1.55
C ILE A 326 8.45 11.76 0.42
N PRO A 327 9.32 10.84 -0.05
CA PRO A 327 9.06 10.07 -1.25
C PRO A 327 7.99 8.99 -1.12
N TYR A 328 7.80 8.45 0.09
CA TYR A 328 6.92 7.29 0.36
C TYR A 328 5.51 7.66 0.84
N ARG A 329 5.12 8.93 0.73
CA ARG A 329 3.78 9.41 1.12
C ARG A 329 2.98 9.83 -0.10
N ALA A 330 1.81 9.20 -0.25
CA ALA A 330 0.83 9.58 -1.25
C ALA A 330 0.21 10.94 -0.89
N GLU A 331 0.30 11.91 -1.79
CA GLU A 331 -0.26 13.24 -1.56
C GLU A 331 -1.03 13.75 -2.77
N VAL A 332 -2.06 14.53 -2.46
CA VAL A 332 -3.06 15.05 -3.40
C VAL A 332 -3.51 16.41 -2.93
N GLY A 333 -4.00 17.21 -3.87
CA GLY A 333 -4.56 18.52 -3.63
C GLY A 333 -3.63 19.66 -4.05
N PRO A 334 -4.18 20.84 -4.31
CA PRO A 334 -3.45 21.98 -4.82
C PRO A 334 -2.82 22.83 -3.71
N ALA A 335 -2.48 22.24 -2.56
CA ALA A 335 -2.05 23.01 -1.39
C ALA A 335 -0.81 23.88 -1.70
N GLY A 336 0.17 23.35 -2.44
CA GLY A 336 1.30 24.14 -2.95
C GLY A 336 0.88 25.31 -3.85
N SER A 337 -0.12 25.11 -4.71
CA SER A 337 -0.70 26.17 -5.54
C SER A 337 -1.41 27.25 -4.72
N GLN A 338 -2.13 26.86 -3.67
CA GLN A 338 -2.82 27.79 -2.77
C GLN A 338 -1.83 28.66 -2.00
N PHE A 339 -0.71 28.10 -1.53
CA PHE A 339 0.38 28.88 -0.95
C PHE A 339 1.06 29.78 -2.00
N GLY A 340 1.13 29.35 -3.26
CA GLY A 340 1.54 30.20 -4.37
C GLY A 340 0.62 31.41 -4.59
N LEU A 341 -0.70 31.23 -4.49
CA LEU A 341 -1.68 32.32 -4.53
C LEU A 341 -1.58 33.24 -3.31
N LEU A 342 -1.27 32.69 -2.13
CA LEU A 342 -1.02 33.48 -0.94
C LEU A 342 0.22 34.37 -1.12
N ALA A 343 1.25 33.90 -1.82
CA ALA A 343 2.40 34.70 -2.19
C ALA A 343 2.02 35.87 -3.15
N CYS A 344 1.00 35.70 -4.01
CA CYS A 344 0.47 36.81 -4.82
C CYS A 344 0.01 37.97 -3.95
N LEU A 345 -0.73 37.68 -2.87
CA LEU A 345 -1.23 38.70 -1.94
C LEU A 345 -0.09 39.46 -1.24
N PHE A 346 1.02 38.78 -0.93
CA PHE A 346 2.22 39.46 -0.41
C PHE A 346 2.82 40.41 -1.44
N VAL A 347 2.99 39.96 -2.67
CA VAL A 347 3.56 40.78 -3.75
C VAL A 347 2.66 41.97 -4.07
N GLU A 348 1.33 41.80 -4.00
CA GLU A 348 0.36 42.88 -4.14
C GLU A 348 0.54 43.96 -3.07
N VAL A 349 0.64 43.58 -1.79
CA VAL A 349 0.87 44.52 -0.68
C VAL A 349 2.21 45.23 -0.83
N ILE A 350 3.28 44.53 -1.24
CA ILE A 350 4.61 45.12 -1.43
C ILE A 350 4.62 46.11 -2.61
N ASN A 351 4.01 45.77 -3.74
CA ASN A 351 3.95 46.66 -4.90
C ASN A 351 3.05 47.89 -4.65
N THR A 352 2.00 47.73 -3.83
CA THR A 352 1.04 48.78 -3.50
C THR A 352 1.41 49.51 -2.21
N TRP A 353 2.59 49.22 -1.63
CA TRP A 353 3.06 49.77 -0.37
C TRP A 353 2.97 51.31 -0.29
N PRO A 354 3.33 52.09 -1.33
CA PRO A 354 3.24 53.55 -1.28
C PRO A 354 1.81 54.09 -1.28
N ILE A 355 0.83 53.30 -1.74
CA ILE A 355 -0.57 53.71 -1.91
C ILE A 355 -1.40 53.29 -0.68
N LEU A 356 -1.02 52.18 -0.04
CA LEU A 356 -1.79 51.60 1.05
C LEU A 356 -1.65 52.42 2.35
N LYS A 357 -2.76 52.65 3.06
CA LYS A 357 -2.76 53.46 4.31
C LYS A 357 -1.92 52.84 5.44
N SER A 358 -1.91 51.51 5.55
CA SER A 358 -1.24 50.77 6.63
C SER A 358 -0.65 49.44 6.13
N PRO A 359 0.38 49.47 5.27
CA PRO A 359 0.91 48.28 4.63
C PRO A 359 1.60 47.32 5.60
N GLY A 360 2.27 47.84 6.64
CA GLY A 360 2.88 47.00 7.69
C GLY A 360 1.85 46.15 8.44
N VAL A 361 0.67 46.69 8.72
CA VAL A 361 -0.41 45.93 9.38
C VAL A 361 -0.96 44.84 8.46
N ALA A 362 -1.10 45.13 7.17
CA ALA A 362 -1.51 44.13 6.18
C ALA A 362 -0.50 42.98 6.09
N LEU A 363 0.79 43.30 6.03
CA LEU A 363 1.87 42.31 6.01
C LEU A 363 1.87 41.45 7.27
N VAL A 364 1.76 42.05 8.46
CA VAL A 364 1.70 41.31 9.74
C VAL A 364 0.50 40.36 9.79
N LYS A 365 -0.67 40.76 9.30
CA LYS A 365 -1.85 39.89 9.22
C LYS A 365 -1.61 38.70 8.29
N LEU A 366 -1.08 38.94 7.10
CA LEU A 366 -0.76 37.88 6.14
C LEU A 366 0.33 36.93 6.69
N SER A 367 1.37 37.46 7.33
CA SER A 367 2.43 36.66 7.97
C SER A 367 1.91 35.84 9.13
N SER A 368 1.00 36.40 9.95
CA SER A 368 0.36 35.67 11.05
C SER A 368 -0.51 34.52 10.53
N MET A 369 -1.20 34.73 9.40
CA MET A 369 -1.97 33.67 8.75
C MET A 369 -1.08 32.55 8.20
N ILE A 370 0.05 32.88 7.54
CA ILE A 370 1.03 31.86 7.10
C ILE A 370 1.58 31.08 8.28
N LEU A 371 1.97 31.77 9.35
CA LEU A 371 2.49 31.11 10.55
C LEU A 371 1.46 30.16 11.15
N PHE A 372 0.19 30.57 11.21
CA PHE A 372 -0.90 29.70 11.65
C PHE A 372 -1.05 28.47 10.75
N LEU A 373 -1.08 28.64 9.43
CA LEU A 373 -1.20 27.53 8.48
C LEU A 373 0.01 26.58 8.55
N PHE A 374 1.21 27.11 8.77
CA PHE A 374 2.42 26.31 8.98
C PHE A 374 2.33 25.50 10.28
N VAL A 375 1.89 26.10 11.38
CA VAL A 375 1.72 25.40 12.67
C VAL A 375 0.64 24.32 12.56
N VAL A 376 -0.49 24.61 11.91
CA VAL A 376 -1.51 23.60 11.58
C VAL A 376 -0.92 22.52 10.67
N GLY A 377 0.00 22.89 9.79
CA GLY A 377 0.70 21.97 8.91
C GLY A 377 1.70 21.05 9.59
N LEU A 378 1.98 21.24 10.89
CA LEU A 378 2.74 20.26 11.70
C LEU A 378 1.84 19.09 12.17
N LEU A 379 0.53 19.16 11.89
CA LEU A 379 -0.40 18.05 12.08
C LEU A 379 -0.24 17.02 10.95
N PRO A 380 -0.60 15.75 11.21
CA PRO A 380 -0.56 14.70 10.20
C PRO A 380 -1.39 15.07 8.97
N TRP A 381 -1.03 14.51 7.80
CA TRP A 381 -1.72 14.70 6.52
C TRP A 381 -1.56 16.06 5.86
N VAL A 382 -0.77 16.96 6.43
CA VAL A 382 -0.38 18.23 5.79
C VAL A 382 1.06 18.13 5.27
N ASP A 383 1.36 18.90 4.22
CA ASP A 383 2.69 18.91 3.59
C ASP A 383 3.30 20.31 3.55
N ASN A 384 4.23 20.57 4.48
CA ASN A 384 4.90 21.85 4.57
C ASN A 384 5.97 22.04 3.50
N TYR A 385 6.53 20.98 2.91
CA TYR A 385 7.46 21.12 1.80
C TYR A 385 6.76 21.69 0.57
N ALA A 386 5.60 21.13 0.20
CA ALA A 386 4.80 21.70 -0.88
C ALA A 386 4.34 23.13 -0.58
N HIS A 387 3.94 23.42 0.67
CA HIS A 387 3.52 24.76 1.08
C HIS A 387 4.65 25.80 0.92
N VAL A 388 5.82 25.54 1.50
CA VAL A 388 6.94 26.49 1.51
C VAL A 388 7.49 26.69 0.11
N VAL A 389 7.74 25.61 -0.62
CA VAL A 389 8.30 25.74 -1.98
C VAL A 389 7.26 26.31 -2.95
N GLY A 390 5.98 25.94 -2.81
CA GLY A 390 4.88 26.56 -3.54
C GLY A 390 4.79 28.07 -3.30
N PHE A 391 4.93 28.51 -2.05
CA PHE A 391 4.99 29.94 -1.70
C PHE A 391 6.19 30.63 -2.35
N VAL A 392 7.39 30.05 -2.27
CA VAL A 392 8.62 30.64 -2.85
C VAL A 392 8.50 30.80 -4.36
N PHE A 393 8.05 29.75 -5.08
CA PHE A 393 7.82 29.84 -6.52
C PHE A 393 6.71 30.84 -6.86
N GLY A 394 5.60 30.80 -6.11
CA GLY A 394 4.51 31.75 -6.26
C GLY A 394 4.94 33.19 -6.07
N PHE A 395 5.85 33.47 -5.11
CA PHE A 395 6.37 34.81 -4.83
C PHE A 395 7.15 35.37 -6.03
N PHE A 396 8.10 34.60 -6.58
CA PHE A 396 8.87 35.04 -7.74
C PHE A 396 8.02 35.11 -9.02
N LEU A 397 7.13 34.15 -9.25
CA LEU A 397 6.21 34.17 -10.38
C LEU A 397 5.22 35.35 -10.29
N SER A 398 4.78 35.71 -9.10
CA SER A 398 3.92 36.87 -8.87
C SER A 398 4.61 38.18 -9.24
N TYR A 399 5.88 38.35 -8.86
CA TYR A 399 6.65 39.52 -9.30
C TYR A 399 6.84 39.57 -10.82
N ALA A 400 6.97 38.41 -11.46
CA ALA A 400 7.16 38.34 -12.90
C ALA A 400 5.87 38.59 -13.70
N LEU A 401 4.72 38.13 -13.21
CA LEU A 401 3.49 38.01 -14.00
C LEU A 401 2.37 38.96 -13.57
N LEU A 402 2.33 39.44 -12.32
CA LEU A 402 1.26 40.35 -11.89
C LEU A 402 1.41 41.73 -12.53
N PRO A 403 0.27 42.41 -12.82
CA PRO A 403 0.33 43.79 -13.31
C PRO A 403 0.94 44.71 -12.25
N PHE A 404 1.81 45.63 -12.66
CA PHE A 404 2.44 46.61 -11.78
C PHE A 404 2.11 48.04 -12.21
N VAL A 405 2.02 48.93 -11.23
CA VAL A 405 1.89 50.38 -11.44
C VAL A 405 3.30 50.97 -11.46
N SER A 406 3.67 51.67 -12.54
CA SER A 406 4.97 52.33 -12.65
C SER A 406 4.84 53.85 -12.55
N PHE A 407 5.63 54.49 -11.70
CA PHE A 407 5.59 55.94 -11.47
C PHE A 407 6.60 56.75 -12.33
N GLY A 408 7.31 56.09 -13.26
CA GLY A 408 8.23 56.74 -14.19
C GLY A 408 8.99 55.76 -15.10
N LYS A 409 9.80 56.30 -16.04
CA LYS A 409 10.62 55.49 -16.97
C LYS A 409 11.68 54.67 -16.25
N TYR A 410 12.33 55.24 -15.23
CA TYR A 410 13.34 54.55 -14.42
C TYR A 410 12.72 53.38 -13.65
N ASP A 411 11.59 53.62 -12.97
CA ASP A 411 10.84 52.59 -12.24
C ASP A 411 10.39 51.46 -13.16
N ARG A 412 9.89 51.79 -14.37
CA ARG A 412 9.56 50.79 -15.39
C ARG A 412 10.78 49.93 -15.79
N GLN A 413 11.96 50.53 -15.98
CA GLN A 413 13.17 49.78 -16.33
C GLN A 413 13.61 48.87 -15.19
N CYS A 414 13.60 49.35 -13.94
CA CYS A 414 13.89 48.55 -12.75
C CYS A 414 12.94 47.36 -12.62
N LYS A 415 11.63 47.55 -12.89
CA LYS A 415 10.64 46.47 -12.86
C LYS A 415 10.90 45.43 -13.96
N ILE A 416 11.27 45.84 -15.18
CA ILE A 416 11.63 44.90 -16.25
C ILE A 416 12.84 44.06 -15.86
N VAL A 417 13.88 44.68 -15.28
CA VAL A 417 15.05 43.95 -14.78
C VAL A 417 14.65 42.98 -13.66
N LEU A 418 13.80 43.41 -12.73
CA LEU A 418 13.28 42.56 -11.65
C LEU A 418 12.51 41.35 -12.18
N ILE A 419 11.68 41.52 -13.21
CA ILE A 419 10.97 40.42 -13.89
C ILE A 419 11.99 39.42 -14.45
N GLY A 420 13.01 39.90 -15.16
CA GLY A 420 14.08 39.05 -15.70
C GLY A 420 14.81 38.26 -14.60
N VAL A 421 15.16 38.91 -13.49
CA VAL A 421 15.81 38.27 -12.34
C VAL A 421 14.89 37.22 -11.69
N CYS A 422 13.62 37.52 -11.48
CA CYS A 422 12.67 36.58 -10.88
C CYS A 422 12.45 35.34 -11.77
N LEU A 423 12.32 35.52 -13.08
CA LEU A 423 12.20 34.40 -14.03
C LEU A 423 13.47 33.54 -14.05
N MET A 424 14.66 34.17 -14.03
CA MET A 424 15.92 33.44 -13.92
C MET A 424 16.02 32.65 -12.61
N LEU A 425 15.61 33.24 -11.47
CA LEU A 425 15.58 32.55 -10.19
C LEU A 425 14.62 31.36 -10.20
N VAL A 426 13.44 31.49 -10.79
CA VAL A 426 12.48 30.37 -10.94
C VAL A 426 13.10 29.24 -11.75
N LEU A 427 13.76 29.55 -12.88
CA LEU A 427 14.43 28.54 -13.70
C LEU A 427 15.58 27.85 -12.94
N VAL A 428 16.40 28.61 -12.22
CA VAL A 428 17.48 28.06 -11.39
C VAL A 428 16.91 27.15 -10.30
N LEU A 429 15.93 27.61 -9.53
CA LEU A 429 15.30 26.81 -8.48
C LEU A 429 14.67 25.54 -9.04
N LEU A 430 13.97 25.62 -10.17
CA LEU A 430 13.38 24.44 -10.81
C LEU A 430 14.46 23.46 -11.26
N SER A 431 15.55 23.96 -11.86
CA SER A 431 16.67 23.11 -12.28
C SER A 431 17.34 22.41 -11.11
N VAL A 432 17.51 23.11 -9.98
CA VAL A 432 18.06 22.50 -8.75
C VAL A 432 17.13 21.40 -8.25
N LEU A 433 15.82 21.65 -8.19
CA LEU A 433 14.86 20.63 -7.75
C LEU A 433 14.86 19.40 -8.68
N LEU A 434 14.93 19.60 -10.00
CA LEU A 434 15.01 18.49 -10.96
C LEU A 434 16.32 17.69 -10.82
N ILE A 435 17.44 18.37 -10.60
CA ILE A 435 18.74 17.72 -10.34
C ILE A 435 18.68 16.91 -9.05
N LEU A 436 18.11 17.47 -7.97
CA LEU A 436 17.93 16.74 -6.71
C LEU A 436 16.99 15.55 -6.89
N PHE A 437 15.93 15.67 -7.70
CA PHE A 437 14.98 14.59 -7.90
C PHE A 437 15.55 13.42 -8.73
N TYR A 438 16.26 13.70 -9.83
CA TYR A 438 16.75 12.65 -10.74
C TYR A 438 18.20 12.21 -10.51
N VAL A 439 19.09 13.13 -10.12
CA VAL A 439 20.55 12.90 -10.08
C VAL A 439 21.04 12.63 -8.65
N TYR A 440 20.57 13.43 -7.68
CA TYR A 440 20.96 13.31 -6.27
C TYR A 440 19.77 13.08 -5.33
N PRO A 441 19.01 11.99 -5.53
CA PRO A 441 17.84 11.71 -4.73
C PRO A 441 18.18 11.48 -3.26
N ILE A 442 17.43 12.18 -2.40
CA ILE A 442 17.53 12.05 -0.95
C ILE A 442 16.61 10.89 -0.54
N TYR A 443 17.20 9.75 -0.18
CA TYR A 443 16.46 8.57 0.26
C TYR A 443 16.22 8.54 1.77
N GLU A 444 17.18 9.05 2.54
CA GLU A 444 17.16 9.01 3.99
C GLU A 444 17.33 10.44 4.52
N CYS A 445 16.28 10.96 5.16
CA CYS A 445 16.34 12.23 5.88
C CYS A 445 15.40 12.18 7.08
N ASP A 446 15.91 11.63 8.18
CA ASP A 446 15.15 11.53 9.44
C ASP A 446 14.68 12.90 9.89
N ALA A 447 15.54 13.92 9.77
CA ALA A 447 15.23 15.31 10.09
C ALA A 447 14.11 15.91 9.22
N CYS A 448 13.93 15.43 7.99
CA CYS A 448 12.94 15.98 7.06
C CYS A 448 11.50 15.60 7.46
N SER A 449 11.33 14.43 8.07
CA SER A 449 10.01 13.98 8.55
C SER A 449 9.41 14.93 9.60
N TYR A 450 10.26 15.49 10.48
CA TYR A 450 9.85 16.42 11.53
C TYR A 450 9.36 17.77 11.00
N PHE A 451 9.72 18.13 9.77
CA PHE A 451 9.23 19.36 9.14
C PHE A 451 7.73 19.29 8.82
N ASN A 452 7.21 18.08 8.58
CA ASN A 452 5.79 17.85 8.29
C ASN A 452 5.01 17.28 9.48
N CYS A 453 5.67 16.60 10.42
CA CYS A 453 4.97 16.05 11.58
C CYS A 453 5.88 16.01 12.80
N ILE A 454 5.52 16.74 13.86
CA ILE A 454 6.18 16.63 15.15
C ILE A 454 5.50 15.49 15.93
N PRO A 455 6.22 14.45 16.39
CA PRO A 455 5.62 13.34 17.11
C PRO A 455 5.24 13.76 18.54
N LEU A 456 4.12 14.48 18.69
CA LEU A 456 3.55 14.83 19.99
C LEU A 456 3.06 13.58 20.75
N THR A 457 2.71 12.52 20.03
CA THR A 457 2.47 11.16 20.55
C THR A 457 3.09 10.12 19.62
N SER A 458 3.39 8.92 20.14
CA SER A 458 4.07 7.85 19.38
C SER A 458 3.31 7.34 18.17
N LYS A 459 1.99 7.56 18.10
CA LYS A 459 1.12 7.14 16.98
C LYS A 459 0.82 8.24 15.97
N MET A 460 0.97 9.51 16.36
CA MET A 460 0.47 10.65 15.56
C MET A 460 1.09 10.73 14.16
N CYS A 461 2.39 10.44 14.04
CA CYS A 461 3.10 10.43 12.77
C CYS A 461 3.28 9.02 12.18
N ALA A 462 2.98 7.96 12.95
CA ALA A 462 3.14 6.57 12.54
C ALA A 462 2.04 6.12 11.56
N ASP A 463 0.83 6.66 11.69
CA ASP A 463 -0.32 6.39 10.81
C ASP A 463 -0.14 6.90 9.35
N GLN A 464 1.00 7.53 9.06
CA GLN A 464 1.37 8.13 7.77
C GLN A 464 2.25 7.23 6.89
N ASN A 465 2.49 5.97 7.27
CA ASN A 465 3.56 5.13 6.70
C ASN A 465 4.95 5.77 6.79
N ILE A 466 5.14 6.73 7.69
CA ILE A 466 6.45 7.25 8.09
C ILE A 466 6.96 6.31 9.19
N ASN A 467 7.23 5.06 8.82
CA ASN A 467 7.82 4.10 9.74
C ASN A 467 9.34 4.27 9.64
N THR A 468 9.93 5.00 10.60
CA THR A 468 11.41 5.07 10.76
C THR A 468 12.01 3.73 11.18
N THR A 469 11.18 2.73 11.45
CA THR A 469 11.57 1.33 11.66
C THR A 469 10.88 0.47 10.61
N ARG A 470 11.47 0.43 9.42
CA ARG A 470 11.19 -0.62 8.42
C ARG A 470 11.94 -1.88 8.85
N GLY A 471 11.45 -2.49 9.93
CA GLY A 471 12.01 -3.70 10.51
C GLY A 471 10.97 -4.25 11.47
N GLU A 472 10.56 -5.48 11.22
CA GLU A 472 9.57 -6.26 11.99
C GLU A 472 8.10 -5.98 11.61
N PHE A 473 7.72 -6.55 10.48
CA PHE A 473 6.47 -7.31 10.40
C PHE A 473 6.80 -8.78 10.66
#